data_AF-A0A7J8TVD9-F1
#
_entry.id   AF-A0A7J8TVD9-F1
#
_cell.length_a   1.000
_cell.length_b   1.000
_cell.length_c   1.000
_cell.angle_alpha   90.00
_cell.angle_beta   90.00
_cell.angle_gamma   90.00
#
_symmetry.space_group_name_H-M   'P 1'
#
loop_
_entity.id
_entity.type
_entity.pdbx_description
1 polymer ?
#
loop_
_entity_poly.entity_id
_entity_poly.type
_entity_poly.pdbx_seq_one_letter_code
_entity_poly.pdbx_strand_id
1 'polypeptide(L)' 'MDSLLARKTQKEASRMFFETLVLKTRDYIHVEQGKPFDNIYIMPRAKLMKSDF' A
#
# COMPACT_ATOMS: atom_id res chain seq x y z
N MET A 1 -0.72 7.71 16.63
CA MET A 1 0.58 7.47 15.97
C MET A 1 0.82 5.96 15.90
N ASP A 2 -0.15 5.21 15.35
CA ASP A 2 0.04 3.79 15.08
C ASP A 2 0.30 3.67 13.59
N SER A 3 1.57 3.52 13.21
CA SER A 3 1.89 3.21 11.82
C SER A 3 1.54 1.73 11.57
N LEU A 4 0.99 1.43 10.39
CA LEU A 4 0.66 0.07 9.95
C LEU A 4 1.83 -0.93 10.16
N LEU A 5 3.06 -0.42 10.15
CA LEU A 5 4.30 -1.17 10.27
C LEU A 5 4.85 -1.26 11.71
N ALA A 6 4.27 -0.58 12.70
CA ALA A 6 4.83 -0.44 14.05
C ALA A 6 5.07 -1.77 14.80
N ARG A 7 4.38 -2.85 14.41
CA ARG A 7 4.55 -4.20 14.99
C ARG A 7 4.95 -5.25 13.95
N LYS A 8 5.53 -4.82 12.83
CA LYS A 8 5.94 -5.68 11.73
C LYS A 8 7.45 -5.86 11.74
N THR A 9 7.89 -7.08 11.47
CA THR A 9 9.29 -7.35 11.14
C THR A 9 9.66 -6.66 9.83
N GLN A 10 10.96 -6.47 9.59
CA GLN A 10 11.45 -5.95 8.31
C GLN A 10 10.98 -6.81 7.13
N LYS A 11 10.95 -8.14 7.28
CA LYS A 11 10.49 -9.07 6.23
C LYS A 11 9.01 -8.84 5.90
N GLU A 12 8.17 -8.65 6.92
CA GLU A 12 6.75 -8.35 6.72
C GLU A 12 6.53 -6.97 6.09
N ALA A 13 7.25 -5.95 6.57
CA ALA A 13 7.16 -4.61 5.99
C ALA A 13 7.57 -4.59 4.51
N SER A 14 8.67 -5.26 4.16
CA SER A 14 9.12 -5.41 2.77
C SER A 14 8.10 -6.18 1.91
N ARG A 15 7.51 -7.24 2.47
CA ARG A 15 6.45 -7.99 1.79
C ARG A 15 5.22 -7.10 1.51
N MET A 16 4.73 -6.37 2.51
CA MET A 16 3.59 -5.47 2.37
C MET A 16 3.86 -4.33 1.38
N PHE A 17 5.07 -3.79 1.37
CA PHE A 17 5.48 -2.79 0.39
C PHE A 17 5.41 -3.35 -1.04
N PHE A 18 5.95 -4.54 -1.26
CA PHE A 18 5.88 -5.18 -2.58
C PHE A 18 4.45 -5.54 -2.99
N GLU A 19 3.63 -6.06 -2.07
CA GLU A 19 2.20 -6.33 -2.32
C GLU A 19 1.45 -5.05 -2.71
N THR A 20 1.77 -3.92 -2.07
CA THR A 20 1.23 -2.60 -2.45
C THR A 20 1.61 -2.23 -3.89
N LEU A 21 2.84 -2.47 -4.33
CA LEU A 21 3.26 -2.25 -5.72
C LEU A 21 2.50 -3.14 -6.71
N VAL A 22 2.22 -4.39 -6.35
CA VAL A 22 1.41 -5.31 -7.19
C VAL A 22 -0.01 -4.76 -7.34
N LEU A 23 -0.64 -4.32 -6.24
CA LEU A 23 -1.98 -3.74 -6.27
C LEU A 23 -2.02 -2.45 -7.11
N LYS A 24 -0.99 -1.59 -6.99
CA LYS A 24 -0.85 -0.37 -7.81
C LYS A 24 -0.69 -0.70 -9.29
N THR A 25 0.18 -1.65 -9.63
CA THR A 25 0.42 -2.09 -11.02
C THR A 25 -0.85 -2.62 -11.68
N ARG A 26 -1.70 -3.29 -10.91
CA ARG A 26 -2.99 -3.79 -11.38
C ARG A 26 -4.13 -2.75 -11.33
N ASP A 27 -3.84 -1.50 -10.99
CA ASP A 27 -4.79 -0.38 -10.86
C ASP A 27 -5.91 -0.61 -9.81
N TYR A 28 -5.63 -1.39 -8.76
CA TYR A 28 -6.57 -1.56 -7.64
C TYR A 28 -6.52 -0.38 -6.66
N ILE A 29 -5.36 0.24 -6.51
CA ILE A 29 -5.13 1.32 -5.55
C ILE A 29 -4.38 2.48 -6.20
N HIS A 30 -4.63 3.68 -5.70
CA HIS A 30 -3.79 4.84 -5.90
C HIS A 30 -2.82 4.99 -4.73
N VAL A 31 -1.60 5.44 -5.02
CA VAL A 31 -0.50 5.53 -4.07
C VAL A 31 0.18 6.87 -4.29
N GLU A 32 0.39 7.63 -3.21
CA GLU A 32 1.08 8.92 -3.23
C GLU A 32 2.14 8.98 -2.12
N GLN A 33 3.29 9.58 -2.46
CA GLN A 33 4.38 9.89 -1.54
C GLN A 33 4.85 11.32 -1.83
N GLY A 34 4.70 12.21 -0.84
CA GLY A 34 4.98 13.64 -1.04
C GLY A 34 6.47 13.98 -1.10
N LYS A 35 7.30 13.25 -0.35
CA LYS A 35 8.75 13.45 -0.26
C LYS A 35 9.49 12.10 -0.18
N PRO A 36 10.78 12.03 -0.56
CA PRO A 36 11.57 10.83 -0.38
C PRO A 36 11.51 10.34 1.07
N PHE A 37 11.29 9.03 1.26
CA PHE A 37 11.19 8.36 2.57
C PHE A 37 10.04 8.82 3.48
N ASP A 38 9.07 9.58 2.94
CA ASP A 38 7.87 9.95 3.66
C ASP A 38 6.82 8.83 3.66
N ASN A 39 5.77 9.01 4.45
CA ASN A 39 4.62 8.13 4.49
C ASN A 39 4.00 7.95 3.10
N ILE A 40 3.44 6.75 2.91
CA ILE A 40 2.76 6.37 1.69
C ILE A 40 1.27 6.42 1.95
N TYR A 41 0.57 7.29 1.22
CA TYR A 41 -0.89 7.39 1.28
C TYR A 41 -1.51 6.46 0.23
N ILE A 42 -2.44 5.62 0.65
CA ILE A 42 -3.11 4.62 -0.19
C ILE A 42 -4.59 4.95 -0.26
N MET A 43 -5.13 5.03 -1.48
CA MET A 43 -6.56 5.27 -1.72
C MET A 43 -7.13 4.17 -2.63
N PRO A 44 -8.34 3.65 -2.34
CA PRO A 44 -8.96 2.64 -3.18
C PRO A 44 -9.33 3.20 -4.56
N ARG A 45 -9.25 2.37 -5.60
CA ARG A 45 -9.83 2.68 -6.93
C ARG A 45 -11.09 1.87 -7.18
N ALA A 46 -11.89 2.32 -8.14
CA ALA A 46 -13.16 1.68 -8.52
C ALA A 46 -12.98 0.18 -8.83
N LYS A 47 -11.84 -0.22 -9.39
CA LYS A 47 -11.53 -1.62 -9.68
C LYS A 47 -11.52 -2.48 -8.41
N LEU A 48 -10.94 -2.00 -7.32
CA LEU A 48 -10.93 -2.71 -6.03
C LEU A 48 -12.33 -2.81 -5.44
N MET A 49 -13.12 -1.74 -5.52
CA MET A 49 -14.48 -1.71 -4.95
C MET A 49 -15.48 -2.60 -5.70
N LYS A 50 -15.21 -2.89 -6.98
CA LYS A 50 -16.05 -3.74 -7.84
C LYS A 50 -15.54 -5.18 -7.97
N SER A 51 -14.47 -5.52 -7.25
CA SER A 51 -13.92 -6.87 -7.30
C SER A 51 -14.59 -7.76 -6.27
N ASP A 52 -15.11 -8.89 -6.71
CA ASP A 52 -15.57 -9.96 -5.84
C ASP A 52 -14.37 -10.86 -5.52
N PHE A 53 -13.67 -10.55 -4.42
CA PHE A 53 -12.58 -11.37 -3.87
C PHE A 53 -13.09 -12.33 -2.80
#